data_AF-A0AAV6B9M1-F1
#
_entry.id   AF-A0AAV6B9M1-F1
#
_cell.length_a   1.000
_cell.length_b   1.000
_cell.length_c   1.000
_cell.angle_alpha   90.00
_cell.angle_beta   90.00
_cell.angle_gamma   90.00
#
_symmetry.space_group_name_H-M   'P 1'
#
loop_
_entity.id
_entity.type
_entity.pdbx_description
1 polymer ?
#
loop_
_entity_poly.entity_id
_entity_poly.type
_entity_poly.pdbx_seq_one_letter_code
_entity_poly.pdbx_strand_id
1 'polypeptide(L)'
;MKRITTYGVALIGIATIATVQAELALPDASQHAVNKQRVGLTDITITYNRPLVNGRKIWGGLVPLGEVWRAGANENTTIEFSDPVSVEGKPLAKGIYGLHMIPTADSWTVIF
;
A
#
# COMPACT_ATOMS: atom_id res chain seq x y z
N MET A 1 -83.01 -11.59 -16.89
CA MET A 1 -81.88 -10.81 -17.46
C MET A 1 -80.80 -10.71 -16.37
N LYS A 2 -79.78 -11.57 -16.39
CA LYS A 2 -78.77 -11.66 -15.32
C LYS A 2 -77.60 -10.74 -15.66
N ARG A 3 -77.32 -9.75 -14.81
CA ARG A 3 -76.20 -8.80 -14.98
C ARG A 3 -74.90 -9.49 -14.57
N ILE A 4 -73.98 -9.65 -15.52
CA ILE A 4 -72.63 -10.16 -15.26
C ILE A 4 -71.76 -8.96 -14.89
N THR A 5 -71.31 -8.91 -13.64
CA THR A 5 -70.40 -7.88 -13.15
C THR A 5 -68.99 -8.47 -13.17
N THR A 6 -68.16 -8.05 -14.13
CA THR A 6 -66.78 -8.50 -14.27
C THR A 6 -65.89 -7.62 -13.38
N TYR A 7 -65.31 -8.20 -12.33
CA TYR A 7 -64.28 -7.54 -11.52
C TYR A 7 -62.92 -7.71 -12.20
N GLY A 8 -62.41 -6.64 -12.81
CA GLY A 8 -61.06 -6.60 -13.35
C GLY A 8 -60.04 -6.47 -12.23
N VAL A 9 -59.26 -7.52 -11.97
CA VAL A 9 -58.11 -7.47 -11.06
C VAL A 9 -56.92 -6.93 -11.84
N ALA A 10 -56.54 -5.68 -11.58
CA ALA A 10 -55.32 -5.09 -12.10
C ALA A 10 -54.13 -5.51 -11.20
N LEU A 11 -53.31 -6.44 -11.69
CA LEU A 11 -52.04 -6.81 -11.08
C LEU A 11 -51.02 -5.70 -11.35
N ILE A 12 -50.78 -4.84 -10.37
CA ILE A 12 -49.71 -3.83 -10.39
C ILE A 12 -48.41 -4.53 -10.00
N GLY A 13 -47.55 -4.82 -10.98
CA GLY A 13 -46.19 -5.30 -10.73
C GLY A 13 -45.33 -4.17 -10.17
N ILE A 14 -44.90 -4.29 -8.91
CA ILE A 14 -43.92 -3.38 -8.30
C ILE A 14 -42.53 -3.82 -8.78
N ALA A 15 -41.93 -3.04 -9.69
CA ALA A 15 -40.53 -3.21 -10.04
C ALA A 15 -39.67 -2.57 -8.94
N THR A 16 -38.95 -3.39 -8.16
CA THR A 16 -37.97 -2.90 -7.19
C THR A 16 -36.71 -2.45 -7.92
N ILE A 17 -36.49 -1.14 -7.97
CA ILE A 17 -35.22 -0.58 -8.45
C ILE A 17 -34.19 -0.77 -7.33
N ALA A 18 -33.28 -1.72 -7.51
CA ALA A 18 -32.13 -1.86 -6.63
C ALA A 18 -31.17 -0.69 -6.90
N THR A 19 -31.07 0.24 -5.96
CA THR A 19 -30.06 1.30 -6.00
C THR A 19 -28.71 0.70 -5.59
N VAL A 20 -27.80 0.55 -6.55
CA VAL A 20 -26.40 0.23 -6.25
C VAL A 20 -25.75 1.51 -5.73
N GLN A 21 -25.58 1.60 -4.41
CA GLN A 21 -24.79 2.67 -3.80
C GLN A 21 -23.31 2.38 -4.10
N ALA A 22 -22.64 3.28 -4.82
CA ALA A 22 -21.19 3.17 -5.01
C ALA A 22 -20.49 3.45 -3.67
N GLU A 23 -19.72 2.48 -3.18
CA GLU A 23 -18.88 2.68 -2.00
C GLU A 23 -17.70 3.59 -2.38
N LEU A 24 -17.56 4.71 -1.67
CA LEU A 24 -16.49 5.67 -1.93
C LEU A 24 -15.17 5.09 -1.41
N ALA A 25 -14.25 4.75 -2.32
CA ALA A 25 -12.90 4.36 -1.95
C ALA A 25 -12.15 5.58 -1.37
N LEU A 26 -11.84 5.52 -0.09
CA LEU A 26 -11.04 6.54 0.59
C LEU A 26 -9.54 6.23 0.43
N PRO A 27 -8.67 7.26 0.38
CA PRO A 27 -7.23 7.02 0.34
C PRO A 27 -6.74 6.41 1.65
N ASP A 28 -5.75 5.51 1.55
CA ASP A 28 -5.06 4.99 2.72
C ASP A 28 -4.38 6.11 3.51
N ALA A 29 -4.39 5.99 4.84
CA ALA A 29 -3.72 6.94 5.72
C ALA A 29 -2.21 7.04 5.41
N SER A 30 -1.57 5.91 5.11
CA SER A 30 -0.18 5.89 4.63
C SER A 30 -0.19 5.64 3.13
N GLN A 31 -0.03 6.70 2.35
CA GLN A 31 -0.13 6.63 0.89
C GLN A 31 1.02 5.81 0.30
N HIS A 32 0.67 4.91 -0.62
CA HIS A 32 1.62 4.17 -1.44
C HIS A 32 2.34 5.09 -2.44
N ALA A 33 3.64 4.88 -2.62
CA ALA A 33 4.47 5.64 -3.54
C ALA A 33 5.56 4.76 -4.17
N VAL A 34 5.93 5.10 -5.40
CA VAL A 34 7.03 4.48 -6.15
C VAL A 34 7.97 5.57 -6.61
N ASN A 35 9.26 5.43 -6.33
CA ASN A 35 10.31 6.24 -6.92
C ASN A 35 11.16 5.35 -7.83
N LYS A 36 11.35 5.78 -9.08
CA LYS A 36 12.16 5.04 -10.05
C LYS A 36 13.18 5.98 -10.67
N GLN A 37 14.44 5.56 -10.70
CA GLN A 37 15.52 6.31 -11.32
C GLN A 37 16.45 5.38 -12.09
N ARG A 38 16.84 5.82 -13.29
CA ARG A 38 17.92 5.21 -14.06
C ARG A 38 19.26 5.76 -13.61
N VAL A 39 20.21 4.89 -13.29
CA VAL A 39 21.62 5.22 -13.04
C VAL A 39 22.47 4.43 -14.04
N GLY A 40 23.08 5.12 -15.01
CA GLY A 40 23.71 4.45 -16.14
C GLY A 40 22.67 3.69 -16.97
N LEU A 41 22.78 2.35 -17.00
CA LEU A 41 21.81 1.46 -17.65
C LEU A 41 20.88 0.76 -16.65
N THR A 42 21.15 0.85 -15.35
CA THR A 42 20.39 0.16 -14.31
C THR A 42 19.23 1.03 -13.84
N ASP A 43 18.03 0.47 -13.84
CA ASP A 43 16.86 1.03 -13.17
C ASP A 43 16.88 0.60 -11.69
N ILE A 44 16.73 1.60 -10.81
CA ILE A 44 16.57 1.43 -9.37
C ILE A 44 15.16 1.87 -9.01
N THR A 45 14.36 0.99 -8.41
CA THR A 45 12.99 1.27 -8.00
C THR A 45 12.85 1.11 -6.49
N ILE A 46 12.25 2.08 -5.82
CA ILE A 46 11.88 2.02 -4.41
C ILE A 46 10.36 2.09 -4.30
N THR A 47 9.76 1.07 -3.70
CA THR A 47 8.32 0.98 -3.44
C THR A 47 8.09 1.04 -1.94
N TYR A 48 7.25 1.97 -1.49
CA TYR A 48 7.06 2.24 -0.06
C TYR A 48 5.71 2.89 0.22
N ASN A 49 5.23 2.73 1.45
CA ASN A 49 4.10 3.53 1.96
C ASN A 49 4.63 4.59 2.91
N ARG A 50 4.17 5.84 2.72
CA ARG A 50 4.65 7.01 3.45
C ARG A 50 4.16 7.00 4.91
N PRO A 51 5.03 6.79 5.90
CA PRO A 51 4.62 6.73 7.30
C PRO A 51 4.27 8.14 7.82
N LEU A 52 3.05 8.30 8.32
CA LEU A 52 2.67 9.50 9.06
C LEU A 52 3.03 9.35 10.55
N VAL A 53 3.65 10.37 11.14
CA VAL A 53 4.08 10.35 12.55
C VAL A 53 2.88 10.29 13.50
N ASN A 54 1.77 10.95 13.16
CA ASN A 54 0.52 10.98 13.95
C ASN A 54 0.74 11.31 15.43
N GLY A 55 1.64 12.25 15.74
CA GLY A 55 1.97 12.67 17.11
C GLY A 55 2.75 11.64 17.94
N ARG A 56 3.13 10.49 17.37
CA ARG A 56 3.86 9.43 18.08
C ARG A 56 5.35 9.74 18.16
N LYS A 57 5.98 9.31 19.25
CA LYS A 57 7.45 9.21 19.32
C LYS A 57 7.88 8.04 18.44
N ILE A 58 8.55 8.33 17.33
CA ILE A 58 8.99 7.30 16.37
C ILE A 58 10.26 6.62 16.90
N TRP A 59 11.36 7.35 17.00
CA TRP A 59 12.66 6.80 17.41
C TRP A 59 12.73 6.59 18.93
N GLY A 60 13.11 5.38 19.34
CA GLY A 60 13.08 5.00 20.76
C GLY A 60 11.66 5.02 21.34
N GLY A 61 10.68 4.71 20.48
CA GLY A 61 9.26 4.62 20.78
C GLY A 61 8.64 3.53 19.89
N LEU A 62 7.94 3.93 18.82
CA LEU A 62 7.38 2.99 17.84
C LEU A 62 8.47 2.14 17.16
N VAL A 63 9.61 2.75 16.86
CA VAL A 63 10.79 2.08 16.32
C VAL A 63 11.86 2.05 17.43
N PRO A 64 12.14 0.88 18.01
CA PRO A 64 13.19 0.73 19.01
C PRO A 64 14.57 1.00 18.40
N LEU A 65 15.45 1.65 19.17
CA LEU A 65 16.84 1.87 18.76
C LEU A 65 17.66 0.61 19.06
N GLY A 66 18.60 0.29 18.19
CA GLY A 66 19.47 -0.89 18.31
C GLY A 66 18.81 -2.20 17.91
N GLU A 67 17.55 -2.17 17.46
CA GLU A 67 16.80 -3.35 17.03
C GLU A 67 16.45 -3.28 15.54
N VAL A 68 16.21 -4.46 14.94
CA VAL A 68 15.82 -4.55 13.53
C VAL A 68 14.39 -4.04 13.34
N TRP A 69 14.23 -3.10 12.42
CA TRP A 69 12.97 -2.55 11.99
C TRP A 69 12.72 -2.85 10.52
N ARG A 70 11.54 -3.38 10.23
CA ARG A 70 11.02 -3.56 8.87
C ARG A 70 10.53 -2.21 8.34
N ALA A 71 11.34 -1.55 7.50
CA ALA A 71 11.15 -0.16 7.13
C ALA A 71 9.86 0.08 6.32
N GLY A 72 9.22 1.22 6.55
CA GLY A 72 7.96 1.63 5.89
C GLY A 72 6.72 1.50 6.77
N ALA A 73 5.60 2.03 6.28
CA ALA A 73 4.26 1.81 6.85
C ALA A 73 3.53 0.70 6.09
N ASN A 74 2.50 0.08 6.66
CA ASN A 74 1.67 -0.96 6.03
C ASN A 74 2.50 -2.14 5.45
N GLU A 75 2.97 -2.06 4.21
CA GLU A 75 3.85 -3.01 3.52
C GLU A 75 5.34 -2.72 3.75
N ASN A 76 6.18 -3.73 3.50
CA ASN A 76 7.63 -3.54 3.63
C ASN A 76 8.11 -2.65 2.49
N THR A 77 8.97 -1.68 2.79
CA THR A 77 9.66 -0.94 1.73
C THR A 77 10.54 -1.91 0.96
N THR A 78 10.50 -1.84 -0.37
CA THR A 78 11.37 -2.65 -1.22
C THR A 78 12.26 -1.78 -2.07
N ILE A 79 13.45 -2.29 -2.36
CA ILE A 79 14.38 -1.75 -3.34
C ILE A 79 14.61 -2.81 -4.43
N GLU A 80 14.47 -2.41 -5.68
CA GLU A 80 14.64 -3.27 -6.84
C GLU A 80 15.78 -2.76 -7.71
N PHE A 81 16.63 -3.67 -8.18
CA PHE A 81 17.67 -3.42 -9.16
C PHE A 81 17.41 -4.23 -10.42
N SER A 82 17.36 -3.57 -11.59
CA SER A 82 17.17 -4.25 -12.88
C SER A 82 18.36 -5.11 -13.30
N ASP A 83 19.56 -4.77 -12.81
CA ASP A 83 20.83 -5.39 -13.14
C ASP A 83 21.64 -5.66 -11.86
N PRO A 84 22.65 -6.56 -11.91
CA PRO A 84 23.57 -6.74 -10.80
C PRO A 84 24.30 -5.43 -10.49
N VAL A 85 24.42 -5.10 -9.20
CA VAL A 85 25.05 -3.86 -8.72
C VAL A 85 26.14 -4.16 -7.71
N SER A 86 26.88 -3.12 -7.32
CA SER A 86 27.74 -3.17 -6.13
C SER A 86 27.26 -2.17 -5.09
N VAL A 87 27.12 -2.64 -3.86
CA VAL A 87 26.74 -1.82 -2.69
C VAL A 87 27.90 -1.93 -1.70
N GLU A 88 28.49 -0.80 -1.33
CA GLU A 88 29.69 -0.74 -0.47
C GLU A 88 30.84 -1.66 -0.95
N GLY A 89 31.03 -1.77 -2.27
CA GLY A 89 32.06 -2.62 -2.87
C GLY A 89 31.75 -4.12 -2.86
N LYS A 90 30.59 -4.54 -2.33
CA LYS A 90 30.14 -5.94 -2.35
C LYS A 90 29.22 -6.17 -3.55
N PRO A 91 29.31 -7.33 -4.23
CA PRO A 91 28.40 -7.65 -5.32
C PRO A 91 27.00 -7.98 -4.78
N LEU A 92 25.98 -7.47 -5.46
CA LEU A 92 24.58 -7.77 -5.21
C LEU A 92 23.92 -8.18 -6.54
N ALA A 93 23.19 -9.29 -6.52
CA ALA A 93 22.46 -9.74 -7.71
C ALA A 93 21.35 -8.75 -8.07
N LYS A 94 20.84 -8.83 -9.31
CA LYS A 94 19.58 -8.17 -9.64
C LYS A 94 18.44 -8.83 -8.86
N GLY A 95 17.45 -8.04 -8.47
CA GLY A 95 16.31 -8.55 -7.73
C GLY A 95 15.57 -7.48 -6.94
N ILE A 96 14.53 -7.93 -6.23
CA ILE A 96 13.74 -7.12 -5.30
C ILE A 96 14.13 -7.54 -3.88
N TYR A 97 14.50 -6.57 -3.08
CA TYR A 97 15.00 -6.75 -1.73
C TYR A 97 14.13 -5.99 -0.73
N GLY A 98 13.89 -6.58 0.44
CA GLY A 98 13.08 -5.98 1.50
C GLY A 98 13.92 -5.14 2.46
N LEU A 99 13.62 -3.86 2.57
CA LEU A 99 14.40 -2.90 3.34
C LEU A 99 14.16 -3.04 4.84
N HIS A 100 15.20 -3.39 5.57
CA HIS A 100 15.25 -3.38 7.02
C HIS A 100 16.35 -2.43 7.49
N MET A 101 16.21 -1.92 8.70
CA MET A 101 17.16 -0.97 9.28
C MET A 101 17.34 -1.21 10.77
N ILE A 102 18.54 -0.94 11.28
CA ILE A 102 18.82 -0.88 12.72
C ILE A 102 19.22 0.57 13.03
N PRO A 103 18.29 1.41 13.50
CA PRO A 103 18.60 2.78 13.86
C PRO A 103 19.29 2.84 15.23
N THR A 104 20.34 3.63 15.35
CA THR A 104 20.94 4.05 16.64
C THR A 104 20.84 5.56 16.77
N ALA A 105 21.34 6.13 17.87
CA ALA A 105 21.35 7.59 18.04
C ALA A 105 22.20 8.30 16.96
N ASP A 106 23.32 7.68 16.56
CA ASP A 106 24.34 8.34 15.73
C ASP A 106 24.45 7.77 14.32
N SER A 107 24.00 6.53 14.11
CA SER A 107 24.17 5.81 12.84
C SER A 107 23.09 4.78 12.60
N TRP A 108 22.90 4.39 11.35
CA TRP A 108 21.89 3.42 10.96
C TRP A 108 22.52 2.33 10.12
N THR A 109 22.24 1.08 10.47
CA THR A 109 22.59 -0.06 9.60
C THR A 109 21.44 -0.28 8.64
N VAL A 110 21.73 -0.31 7.35
CA VAL A 110 20.75 -0.61 6.30
C VAL A 110 20.93 -2.06 5.83
N ILE A 111 19.82 -2.77 5.67
CA ILE A 111 19.79 -4.21 5.33
C ILE A 111 18.79 -4.41 4.19
N PHE A 112 19.24 -5.01 3.10
CA PHE A 112 18.40 -5.46 1.99
C PHE A 112 19.15 -6.54 1.20
#